data_AF-A0A8C7G5D2-F1
#
_entry.id   AF-A0A8C7G5D2-F1
#
_cell.length_a   1.000
_cell.length_b   1.000
_cell.length_c   1.000
_cell.angle_alpha   90.00
_cell.angle_beta   90.00
_cell.angle_gamma   90.00
#
_symmetry.space_group_name_H-M   'P 1'
#
loop_
_entity.id
_entity.type
_entity.pdbx_description
1 polymer ?
#
loop_
_entity_poly.entity_id
_entity_poly.type
_entity_poly.pdbx_seq_one_letter_code
_entity_poly.pdbx_strand_id
1 'polypeptide(L)'
;MYTIYMYTVCGYLSLHQLFVYVFYCTVLCLTSVQAAKIQWTLDEKDLQQVMVSGPNLNETSIVSGGYGGPAGGIIPTSSIKDLRMKSRAQGVGLVPSQSAASRIANQNQTDQPFTGSGMHHSNSNQNMSVEEANRGVAVEKLDSVKKWGINTYKCTKQMFSERFGRGSRTVDLELEAQIDVLRDTKRKYESVLRLTSALTSHFYNLVQTQQALGDTFADLSQKSPELRDEFGYNAETQKLLCRNGDALLGAINFFVSSINTLVNKTMEDTLMTIKLYEAARLEFDAYRADLEELSLGPRDAATMVRIEVSQQQYQVQRDKYERLRSDVTIKLKFLEENKVKVMHKQLLLFHNAISAYFAGNQQQLEQTLRQFNVKLKPPGSDKPSWLEES
;
A
#
# COMPACT_ATOMS: atom_id res chain seq x y z
N MET A 1 -31.13 -22.66 -9.66
CA MET A 1 -31.76 -22.62 -11.01
C MET A 1 -30.86 -22.00 -12.10
N TYR A 2 -29.77 -21.27 -11.78
CA TYR A 2 -28.85 -20.71 -12.78
C TYR A 2 -27.69 -21.65 -13.20
N THR A 3 -27.37 -22.68 -12.41
CA THR A 3 -26.28 -23.62 -12.73
C THR A 3 -26.70 -24.71 -13.73
N ILE A 4 -28.00 -24.95 -13.90
CA ILE A 4 -28.52 -25.96 -14.85
C ILE A 4 -28.67 -25.35 -16.26
N TYR A 5 -28.91 -24.04 -16.39
CA TYR A 5 -28.99 -23.36 -17.69
C TYR A 5 -27.66 -23.28 -18.44
N MET A 6 -26.51 -23.31 -17.74
CA MET A 6 -25.20 -23.31 -18.40
C MET A 6 -24.83 -24.65 -19.03
N TYR A 7 -25.38 -25.77 -18.55
CA TYR A 7 -25.15 -27.07 -19.17
C TYR A 7 -26.11 -27.38 -20.33
N THR A 8 -27.28 -26.74 -20.39
CA THR A 8 -28.23 -26.92 -21.50
C THR A 8 -27.89 -26.08 -22.73
N VAL A 9 -27.17 -24.94 -22.57
CA VAL A 9 -26.75 -24.11 -23.72
C VAL A 9 -25.41 -24.57 -24.33
N CYS A 10 -24.61 -25.36 -23.62
CA CYS A 10 -23.32 -25.87 -24.12
C CYS A 10 -23.45 -27.08 -25.08
N GLY A 11 -24.67 -27.53 -25.37
CA GLY A 11 -24.93 -28.69 -26.24
C GLY A 11 -25.05 -28.39 -27.74
N TYR A 12 -25.05 -27.12 -28.17
CA TYR A 12 -25.38 -26.75 -29.56
C TYR A 12 -24.60 -25.54 -30.13
N LEU A 13 -23.40 -25.23 -29.62
CA LEU A 13 -22.50 -24.34 -30.36
C LEU A 13 -21.53 -25.19 -31.18
N SER A 14 -21.71 -25.18 -32.50
CA SER A 14 -20.76 -25.79 -33.42
C SER A 14 -19.36 -25.21 -33.18
N LEU A 15 -18.31 -26.01 -33.41
CA LEU A 15 -16.89 -25.59 -33.38
C LEU A 15 -16.66 -24.24 -34.09
N HIS A 16 -17.47 -23.94 -35.11
CA HIS A 16 -17.45 -22.69 -35.85
C HIS A 16 -17.79 -21.45 -35.00
N GLN A 17 -18.75 -21.54 -34.06
CA GLN A 17 -19.10 -20.39 -33.20
C GLN A 17 -18.06 -20.14 -32.10
N LEU A 18 -17.42 -21.20 -31.58
CA LEU A 18 -16.31 -21.05 -30.65
C LEU A 18 -15.10 -20.40 -31.35
N PHE A 19 -14.84 -20.79 -32.61
CA PHE A 19 -13.79 -20.20 -33.43
C PHE A 19 -14.06 -18.74 -33.76
N VAL A 20 -15.31 -18.39 -34.09
CA VAL A 20 -15.70 -16.99 -34.33
C VAL A 20 -15.54 -16.13 -33.07
N TYR A 21 -15.89 -16.66 -31.89
CA TYR A 21 -15.75 -15.91 -30.63
C TYR A 21 -14.28 -15.67 -30.26
N VAL A 22 -13.44 -16.70 -30.37
CA VAL A 22 -12.00 -16.58 -30.16
C VAL A 22 -11.39 -15.63 -31.18
N PHE A 23 -11.74 -15.76 -32.46
CA PHE A 23 -11.27 -14.88 -33.53
C PHE A 23 -11.68 -13.42 -33.29
N TYR A 24 -12.92 -13.16 -32.88
CA TYR A 24 -13.40 -11.81 -32.59
C TYR A 24 -12.66 -11.19 -31.40
N CYS A 25 -12.43 -11.97 -30.33
CA CYS A 25 -11.61 -11.54 -29.20
C CYS A 25 -10.15 -11.27 -29.60
N THR A 26 -9.56 -12.10 -30.47
CA THR A 26 -8.19 -11.90 -30.96
C THR A 26 -8.08 -10.68 -31.87
N VAL A 27 -9.06 -10.43 -32.74
CA VAL A 27 -9.08 -9.25 -33.63
C VAL A 27 -9.33 -7.96 -32.83
N LEU A 28 -10.21 -7.98 -31.82
CA LEU A 28 -10.38 -6.87 -30.87
C LEU A 28 -9.10 -6.61 -30.08
N CYS A 29 -8.40 -7.67 -29.65
CA CYS A 29 -7.11 -7.55 -28.98
C CYS A 29 -6.07 -6.92 -29.93
N LEU A 30 -5.93 -7.42 -31.16
CA LEU A 30 -4.99 -6.90 -32.16
C LEU A 30 -5.29 -5.45 -32.56
N THR A 31 -6.56 -5.08 -32.74
CA THR A 31 -6.94 -3.70 -33.07
C THR A 31 -6.71 -2.75 -31.90
N SER A 32 -6.94 -3.21 -30.66
CA SER A 32 -6.59 -2.45 -29.45
C SER A 32 -5.08 -2.28 -29.29
N VAL A 33 -4.28 -3.31 -29.64
CA VAL A 33 -2.82 -3.26 -29.63
C VAL A 33 -2.29 -2.31 -30.71
N GLN A 34 -2.91 -2.28 -31.89
CA GLN A 34 -2.53 -1.36 -32.97
C GLN A 34 -2.85 0.10 -32.61
N ALA A 35 -4.01 0.36 -31.99
CA ALA A 35 -4.38 1.67 -31.47
C ALA A 35 -3.46 2.09 -30.31
N ALA A 36 -3.13 1.16 -29.41
CA ALA A 36 -2.18 1.37 -28.33
C ALA A 36 -0.77 1.68 -28.87
N LYS A 37 -0.35 1.07 -29.99
CA LYS A 37 0.93 1.33 -30.67
C LYS A 37 1.00 2.74 -31.27
N ILE A 38 -0.09 3.24 -31.83
CA ILE A 38 -0.17 4.61 -32.37
C ILE A 38 -0.14 5.63 -31.22
N GLN A 39 -0.92 5.40 -30.16
CA GLN A 39 -0.87 6.20 -28.93
C GLN A 39 0.53 6.19 -28.29
N TRP A 40 1.19 5.03 -28.26
CA TRP A 40 2.57 4.84 -27.83
C TRP A 40 3.58 5.72 -28.57
N THR A 41 3.39 5.90 -29.88
CA THR A 41 4.36 6.66 -30.69
C THR A 41 4.26 8.17 -30.42
N LEU A 42 3.09 8.63 -29.94
CA LEU A 42 2.86 9.99 -29.46
C LEU A 42 3.42 10.17 -28.05
N ASP A 43 3.10 9.24 -27.14
CA ASP A 43 3.54 9.31 -25.74
C ASP A 43 5.06 9.09 -25.57
N GLU A 44 5.73 8.30 -26.44
CA GLU A 44 7.19 8.12 -26.43
C GLU A 44 7.94 9.43 -26.71
N LYS A 45 7.40 10.29 -27.59
CA LYS A 45 7.99 11.59 -27.89
C LYS A 45 7.88 12.55 -26.70
N ASP A 46 6.75 12.51 -26.00
CA ASP A 46 6.53 13.30 -24.78
C ASP A 46 7.38 12.78 -23.61
N LEU A 47 7.57 11.45 -23.50
CA LEU A 47 8.41 10.82 -22.49
C LEU A 47 9.90 11.15 -22.69
N GLN A 48 10.39 11.14 -23.93
CA GLN A 48 11.76 11.54 -24.26
C GLN A 48 12.01 13.01 -23.90
N GLN A 49 11.01 13.89 -24.06
CA GLN A 49 11.11 15.29 -23.67
C GLN A 49 11.17 15.49 -22.14
N VAL A 50 10.47 14.65 -21.38
CA VAL A 50 10.47 14.70 -19.90
C VAL A 50 11.71 14.02 -19.29
N MET A 51 12.28 13.02 -19.96
CA MET A 51 13.48 12.30 -19.50
C MET A 51 14.79 13.11 -19.61
N VAL A 52 14.81 14.22 -20.37
CA VAL A 52 15.98 15.12 -20.49
C VAL A 52 16.13 16.07 -19.28
N SER A 53 15.13 16.16 -18.39
CA SER A 53 15.13 17.12 -17.27
C SER A 53 15.00 16.49 -15.86
N GLY A 54 15.31 15.20 -15.69
CA GLY A 54 15.29 14.52 -14.39
C GLY A 54 16.69 14.22 -13.82
N PRO A 55 16.91 14.29 -12.50
CA PRO A 55 18.23 14.04 -11.88
C PRO A 55 18.68 12.58 -12.03
N ASN A 56 19.98 12.42 -12.31
CA ASN A 56 20.69 11.16 -12.59
C ASN A 56 20.72 10.23 -11.36
N LEU A 57 20.39 8.94 -11.55
CA LEU A 57 20.25 7.92 -10.50
C LEU A 57 21.56 7.27 -10.03
N ASN A 58 22.73 7.87 -10.29
CA ASN A 58 24.02 7.27 -9.90
C ASN A 58 24.45 7.51 -8.43
N GLU A 59 23.62 8.11 -7.56
CA GLU A 59 24.01 8.44 -6.18
C GLU A 59 23.10 7.86 -5.07
N THR A 60 22.62 6.62 -5.21
CA THR A 60 22.13 5.86 -4.04
C THR A 60 22.74 4.47 -4.00
N SER A 61 23.96 4.36 -3.45
CA SER A 61 24.48 3.08 -2.99
C SER A 61 23.77 2.72 -1.68
N ILE A 62 23.03 1.62 -1.68
CA ILE A 62 22.51 1.01 -0.46
C ILE A 62 23.54 -0.02 -0.02
N VAL A 63 24.32 0.33 1.01
CA VAL A 63 25.23 -0.58 1.71
C VAL A 63 24.39 -1.66 2.40
N SER A 64 24.56 -2.91 1.96
CA SER A 64 24.01 -4.10 2.61
C SER A 64 24.93 -4.50 3.77
N GLY A 65 24.49 -4.29 5.01
CA GLY A 65 25.25 -4.63 6.20
C GLY A 65 25.22 -6.14 6.48
N GLY A 66 26.32 -6.82 6.14
CA GLY A 66 26.62 -8.18 6.60
C GLY A 66 27.32 -8.13 7.97
N TYR A 67 26.81 -8.90 8.94
CA TYR A 67 27.51 -9.17 10.20
C TYR A 67 28.09 -10.59 10.16
N GLY A 68 29.43 -10.64 10.05
CA GLY A 68 30.24 -11.82 10.36
C GLY A 68 30.43 -11.96 11.88
N GLY A 69 30.47 -13.20 12.36
CA GLY A 69 30.66 -13.55 13.77
C GLY A 69 32.09 -13.38 14.29
N PRO A 70 32.35 -13.85 15.53
CA PRO A 70 33.26 -14.98 15.64
C PRO A 70 32.87 -16.05 16.70
N ALA A 71 33.22 -17.29 16.34
CA ALA A 71 33.71 -18.44 17.11
C ALA A 71 33.19 -18.77 18.55
N GLY A 72 32.68 -20.00 18.68
CA GLY A 72 33.12 -20.95 19.72
C GLY A 72 32.09 -21.37 20.78
N GLY A 73 31.68 -22.65 20.79
CA GLY A 73 31.09 -23.30 21.96
C GLY A 73 30.00 -24.35 21.65
N ILE A 74 30.15 -25.56 22.17
CA ILE A 74 29.47 -26.81 21.81
C ILE A 74 28.35 -27.16 22.84
N ILE A 75 27.36 -27.93 22.38
CA ILE A 75 26.55 -28.99 23.05
C ILE A 75 25.02 -28.70 23.21
N PRO A 76 24.14 -29.70 22.91
CA PRO A 76 22.73 -29.53 22.53
C PRO A 76 21.73 -29.95 23.63
N THR A 77 20.42 -29.85 23.35
CA THR A 77 19.23 -30.55 23.92
C THR A 77 18.03 -29.58 23.92
N SER A 78 16.74 -29.92 23.85
CA SER A 78 15.96 -31.12 23.56
C SER A 78 14.50 -30.68 23.33
N SER A 79 13.72 -31.58 22.73
CA SER A 79 12.26 -31.66 22.53
C SER A 79 11.32 -30.75 23.35
N ILE A 80 10.37 -30.08 22.67
CA ILE A 80 9.10 -29.64 23.26
C ILE A 80 7.96 -30.45 22.64
N LYS A 81 7.32 -31.27 23.49
CA LYS A 81 6.03 -31.91 23.27
C LYS A 81 4.94 -31.17 24.05
N ASP A 82 3.74 -31.28 23.50
CA ASP A 82 2.42 -31.29 24.14
C ASP A 82 1.66 -29.98 24.39
N LEU A 83 0.75 -29.78 23.44
CA LEU A 83 -0.63 -29.30 23.61
C LEU A 83 -1.35 -30.04 24.76
N ARG A 84 -2.03 -29.31 25.65
CA ARG A 84 -3.30 -29.77 26.24
C ARG A 84 -4.19 -28.64 26.73
N MET A 85 -5.44 -28.71 26.29
CA MET A 85 -6.58 -27.85 26.64
C MET A 85 -7.01 -27.94 28.11
N LYS A 86 -7.67 -26.87 28.62
CA LYS A 86 -8.92 -27.00 29.38
C LYS A 86 -9.77 -25.73 29.39
N SER A 87 -11.07 -25.99 29.35
CA SER A 87 -12.27 -25.14 29.22
C SER A 87 -12.75 -24.46 30.50
N ARG A 88 -13.48 -23.33 30.38
CA ARG A 88 -14.97 -23.21 30.62
C ARG A 88 -15.42 -21.87 31.27
N ALA A 89 -16.42 -21.28 30.62
CA ALA A 89 -17.58 -20.47 31.08
C ALA A 89 -17.48 -19.00 31.60
N GLN A 90 -18.35 -18.19 30.95
CA GLN A 90 -19.23 -17.10 31.43
C GLN A 90 -18.64 -15.78 31.97
N GLY A 91 -19.05 -14.69 31.30
CA GLY A 91 -19.02 -13.33 31.84
C GLY A 91 -19.16 -12.26 30.76
N VAL A 92 -20.33 -11.62 30.69
CA VAL A 92 -20.54 -10.39 29.92
C VAL A 92 -19.61 -9.31 30.47
N GLY A 93 -18.72 -8.76 29.65
CA GLY A 93 -17.76 -7.75 30.06
C GLY A 93 -17.21 -6.97 28.87
N LEU A 94 -17.53 -5.68 28.83
CA LEU A 94 -17.02 -4.68 27.90
C LEU A 94 -15.48 -4.66 27.95
N VAL A 95 -14.83 -4.80 26.79
CA VAL A 95 -13.37 -4.71 26.65
C VAL A 95 -12.99 -3.26 26.35
N PRO A 96 -12.14 -2.60 27.16
CA PRO A 96 -11.46 -1.38 26.74
C PRO A 96 -10.29 -1.78 25.84
N SER A 97 -10.23 -1.25 24.61
CA SER A 97 -9.09 -1.50 23.72
C SER A 97 -7.82 -0.85 24.30
N GLN A 98 -6.88 -1.67 24.78
CA GLN A 98 -5.50 -1.25 24.98
C GLN A 98 -4.85 -0.99 23.62
N SER A 99 -4.84 0.26 23.17
CA SER A 99 -4.04 0.72 22.04
C SER A 99 -3.94 2.26 22.03
N ALA A 100 -3.23 2.84 23.00
CA ALA A 100 -2.65 4.19 22.90
C ALA A 100 -1.69 4.56 24.06
N ALA A 101 -1.35 3.64 24.96
CA ALA A 101 -0.33 3.88 25.98
C ALA A 101 1.05 3.50 25.42
N SER A 102 1.62 4.32 24.53
CA SER A 102 3.06 4.35 24.19
C SER A 102 3.32 5.47 23.19
N ARG A 103 4.07 6.49 23.64
CA ARG A 103 4.92 7.45 22.89
C ARG A 103 4.85 8.84 23.54
N ILE A 104 5.38 8.95 24.74
CA ILE A 104 5.95 10.20 25.25
C ILE A 104 7.43 9.91 25.50
N ALA A 105 8.22 10.08 24.45
CA ALA A 105 9.66 10.27 24.51
C ALA A 105 10.11 10.91 23.18
N ASN A 106 10.86 12.00 23.30
CA ASN A 106 11.58 12.71 22.24
C ASN A 106 10.78 13.46 21.16
N GLN A 107 10.51 14.74 21.43
CA GLN A 107 10.73 15.81 20.45
C GLN A 107 11.28 17.04 21.18
N ASN A 108 12.59 17.21 21.15
CA ASN A 108 13.29 18.50 21.19
C ASN A 108 14.79 18.23 21.01
N GLN A 109 15.24 18.21 19.75
CA GLN A 109 16.64 18.39 19.37
C GLN A 109 16.68 18.89 17.92
N THR A 110 16.86 20.20 17.79
CA THR A 110 17.44 20.83 16.60
C THR A 110 18.83 21.29 17.00
N ASP A 111 19.85 20.61 16.47
CA ASP A 111 21.27 20.98 16.56
C ASP A 111 21.67 21.88 15.39
N GLN A 112 22.38 22.97 15.68
CA GLN A 112 23.52 23.51 14.91
C GLN A 112 24.26 24.58 15.76
N PRO A 113 25.55 24.89 15.49
CA PRO A 113 26.63 24.54 16.41
C PRO A 113 27.35 25.73 17.09
N PHE A 114 28.06 25.43 18.17
CA PHE A 114 28.91 26.33 18.95
C PHE A 114 30.30 26.58 18.32
N THR A 115 30.79 27.81 18.48
CA THR A 115 32.22 28.13 18.67
C THR A 115 32.37 29.04 19.89
N GLY A 116 33.44 28.86 20.68
CA GLY A 116 33.99 29.90 21.57
C GLY A 116 33.95 29.65 23.08
N SER A 117 35.14 29.40 23.65
CA SER A 117 35.51 29.25 25.07
C SER A 117 35.12 30.40 26.01
N GLY A 118 35.10 30.11 27.33
CA GLY A 118 35.49 31.10 28.35
C GLY A 118 34.84 31.00 29.74
N MET A 119 35.45 30.23 30.64
CA MET A 119 35.85 30.57 32.02
C MET A 119 34.97 31.39 33.01
N HIS A 120 34.87 30.83 34.23
CA HIS A 120 34.68 31.43 35.58
C HIS A 120 33.33 32.06 35.98
N HIS A 121 32.62 31.44 36.94
CA HIS A 121 32.53 31.99 38.31
C HIS A 121 31.90 31.04 39.36
N SER A 122 32.44 31.19 40.57
CA SER A 122 32.14 30.66 41.90
C SER A 122 30.73 30.15 42.20
N ASN A 123 30.64 28.90 42.67
CA ASN A 123 29.42 28.32 43.23
C ASN A 123 29.34 28.60 44.74
N SER A 124 28.48 29.54 45.13
CA SER A 124 27.97 29.68 46.49
C SER A 124 26.72 28.80 46.63
N ASN A 125 26.65 28.02 47.70
CA ASN A 125 25.53 27.19 48.15
C ASN A 125 24.17 27.49 47.49
N GLN A 126 23.79 26.68 46.49
CA GLN A 126 22.40 26.47 46.08
C GLN A 126 22.02 25.02 46.42
N ASN A 127 21.73 24.77 47.69
CA ASN A 127 21.04 23.55 48.12
C ASN A 127 19.51 23.75 48.22
N MET A 128 19.00 24.76 47.50
CA MET A 128 17.57 24.90 47.24
C MET A 128 17.31 24.47 45.80
N SER A 129 16.27 23.64 45.63
CA SER A 129 15.45 23.56 44.42
C SER A 129 15.62 22.39 43.43
N VAL A 130 16.22 21.24 43.80
CA VAL A 130 15.95 19.99 43.04
C VAL A 130 14.54 19.46 43.38
N GLU A 131 14.14 19.55 44.65
CA GLU A 131 12.80 19.15 45.10
C GLU A 131 11.71 20.14 44.68
N GLU A 132 11.96 21.45 44.67
CA GLU A 132 11.01 22.45 44.18
C GLU A 132 10.88 22.41 42.65
N ALA A 133 11.98 22.17 41.91
CA ALA A 133 11.90 21.92 40.46
C ALA A 133 11.10 20.63 40.16
N ASN A 134 11.35 19.53 40.90
CA ASN A 134 10.58 18.30 40.75
C ASN A 134 9.10 18.46 41.18
N ARG A 135 8.81 19.28 42.21
CA ARG A 135 7.44 19.64 42.59
C ARG A 135 6.76 20.50 41.53
N GLY A 136 7.46 21.46 40.93
CA GLY A 136 6.97 22.27 39.82
C GLY A 136 6.58 21.41 38.62
N VAL A 137 7.46 20.49 38.22
CA VAL A 137 7.19 19.52 37.14
C VAL A 137 6.01 18.60 37.47
N ALA A 138 5.86 18.17 38.73
CA ALA A 138 4.73 17.35 39.15
C ALA A 138 3.39 18.11 39.09
N VAL A 139 3.39 19.39 39.47
CA VAL A 139 2.21 20.27 39.40
C VAL A 139 1.80 20.53 37.95
N GLU A 140 2.74 20.86 37.06
CA GLU A 140 2.45 21.05 35.62
C GLU A 140 1.87 19.79 34.96
N LYS A 141 2.40 18.62 35.33
CA LYS A 141 1.85 17.33 34.88
C LYS A 141 0.43 17.11 35.40
N LEU A 142 0.16 17.41 36.66
CA LEU A 142 -1.18 17.30 37.24
C LEU A 142 -2.17 18.23 36.53
N ASP A 143 -1.77 19.47 36.26
CA ASP A 143 -2.59 20.44 35.53
C ASP A 143 -2.85 20.01 34.09
N SER A 144 -1.85 19.42 33.44
CA SER A 144 -1.99 18.83 32.10
C SER A 144 -3.01 17.69 32.09
N VAL A 145 -2.96 16.79 33.08
CA VAL A 145 -3.93 15.69 33.24
C VAL A 145 -5.34 16.23 33.51
N LYS A 146 -5.46 17.26 34.36
CA LYS A 146 -6.75 17.92 34.65
C LYS A 146 -7.34 18.56 33.39
N LYS A 147 -6.54 19.31 32.64
CA LYS A 147 -6.96 19.92 31.37
C LYS A 147 -7.38 18.88 30.34
N TRP A 148 -6.61 17.80 30.23
CA TRP A 148 -6.94 16.67 29.37
C TRP A 148 -8.27 16.01 29.77
N GLY A 149 -8.50 15.77 31.06
CA GLY A 149 -9.74 15.19 31.57
C GLY A 149 -10.97 16.08 31.27
N ILE A 150 -10.85 17.39 31.47
CA ILE A 150 -11.90 18.36 31.14
C ILE A 150 -12.18 18.38 29.64
N ASN A 151 -11.14 18.46 28.81
CA ASN A 151 -11.28 18.44 27.35
C ASN A 151 -11.99 17.15 26.87
N THR A 152 -11.54 16.00 27.39
CA THR A 152 -12.11 14.69 27.06
C THR A 152 -13.59 14.62 27.44
N TYR A 153 -13.95 15.11 28.63
CA TYR A 153 -15.35 15.19 29.05
C TYR A 153 -16.18 16.09 28.13
N LYS A 154 -15.71 17.30 27.81
CA LYS A 154 -16.38 18.24 26.91
C LYS A 154 -16.62 17.61 25.53
N CYS A 155 -15.59 17.04 24.92
CA CYS A 155 -15.69 16.38 23.61
C CYS A 155 -16.62 15.16 23.64
N THR A 156 -16.62 14.40 24.74
CA THR A 156 -17.52 13.25 24.91
C THR A 156 -18.97 13.73 25.01
N LYS A 157 -19.26 14.75 25.84
CA LYS A 157 -20.58 15.39 25.94
C LYS A 157 -21.05 15.91 24.59
N GLN A 158 -20.17 16.59 23.84
CA GLN A 158 -20.48 17.10 22.51
C GLN A 158 -20.78 15.98 21.51
N MET A 159 -19.96 14.92 21.47
CA MET A 159 -20.16 13.78 20.56
C MET A 159 -21.51 13.10 20.78
N PHE A 160 -21.90 12.86 22.04
CA PHE A 160 -23.22 12.33 22.35
C PHE A 160 -24.33 13.31 21.98
N SER A 161 -24.14 14.60 22.24
CA SER A 161 -25.13 15.64 21.91
C SER A 161 -25.39 15.71 20.40
N GLU A 162 -24.34 15.64 19.56
CA GLU A 162 -24.46 15.55 18.10
C GLU A 162 -25.24 14.29 17.68
N ARG A 163 -24.89 13.12 18.23
CA ARG A 163 -25.54 11.84 17.88
C ARG A 163 -27.03 11.79 18.23
N PHE A 164 -27.43 12.44 19.33
CA PHE A 164 -28.83 12.52 19.74
C PHE A 164 -29.60 13.70 19.14
N GLY A 165 -28.98 14.47 18.23
CA GLY A 165 -29.60 15.64 17.61
C GLY A 165 -29.83 16.81 18.56
N ARG A 166 -29.12 16.83 19.70
CA ARG A 166 -29.21 17.87 20.74
C ARG A 166 -28.06 18.89 20.69
N GLY A 167 -27.01 18.60 19.92
CA GLY A 167 -25.83 19.45 19.75
C GLY A 167 -25.69 19.95 18.32
N SER A 168 -25.30 21.22 18.17
CA SER A 168 -24.95 21.79 16.87
C SER A 168 -23.63 21.23 16.36
N ARG A 169 -23.60 20.80 15.10
CA ARG A 169 -22.45 20.24 14.41
C ARG A 169 -21.87 21.24 13.42
N THR A 170 -20.58 21.53 13.49
CA THR A 170 -19.90 22.29 12.44
C THR A 170 -19.69 21.38 11.22
N VAL A 171 -20.06 21.88 10.03
CA VAL A 171 -20.07 21.13 8.77
C VAL A 171 -19.41 21.96 7.67
N ASP A 172 -18.49 21.34 6.92
CA ASP A 172 -17.93 21.87 5.68
C ASP A 172 -18.25 20.86 4.56
N LEU A 173 -19.32 21.12 3.82
CA LEU A 173 -19.86 20.18 2.83
C LEU A 173 -18.87 19.90 1.70
N GLU A 174 -18.11 20.92 1.27
CA GLU A 174 -17.14 20.76 0.19
C GLU A 174 -15.96 19.91 0.66
N LEU A 175 -15.41 20.21 1.84
CA LEU A 175 -14.28 19.47 2.38
C LEU A 175 -14.67 18.03 2.74
N GLU A 176 -15.87 17.80 3.28
CA GLU A 176 -16.40 16.45 3.54
C GLU A 176 -16.52 15.63 2.26
N ALA A 177 -17.04 16.23 1.18
CA ALA A 177 -17.12 15.55 -0.12
C ALA A 177 -15.72 15.19 -0.65
N GLN A 178 -14.73 16.08 -0.53
CA GLN A 178 -13.35 15.79 -0.96
C GLN A 178 -12.70 14.67 -0.11
N ILE A 179 -12.94 14.66 1.20
CA ILE A 179 -12.46 13.61 2.11
C ILE A 179 -13.08 12.25 1.74
N ASP A 180 -14.37 12.20 1.42
CA ASP A 180 -15.04 10.97 1.04
C ASP A 180 -14.53 10.42 -0.30
N VAL A 181 -14.26 11.29 -1.28
CA VAL A 181 -13.58 10.92 -2.53
C VAL A 181 -12.19 10.34 -2.26
N LEU A 182 -11.40 10.94 -1.36
CA LEU A 182 -10.10 10.39 -0.96
C LEU A 182 -10.24 8.99 -0.33
N ARG A 183 -11.14 8.83 0.64
CA ARG A 183 -11.39 7.54 1.31
C ARG A 183 -11.81 6.46 0.32
N ASP A 184 -12.67 6.80 -0.64
CA ASP A 184 -13.09 5.88 -1.69
C ASP A 184 -11.96 5.52 -2.67
N THR A 185 -11.17 6.52 -3.07
CA THR A 185 -9.99 6.32 -3.92
C THR A 185 -8.97 5.41 -3.26
N LYS A 186 -8.68 5.63 -1.96
CA LYS A 186 -7.76 4.76 -1.20
C LYS A 186 -8.25 3.31 -1.19
N ARG A 187 -9.53 3.07 -0.88
CA ARG A 187 -10.14 1.73 -0.88
C ARG A 187 -10.02 1.05 -2.24
N LYS A 188 -10.24 1.78 -3.34
CA LYS A 188 -10.08 1.27 -4.70
C LYS A 188 -8.63 0.90 -5.00
N TYR A 189 -7.67 1.72 -4.59
CA TYR A 189 -6.24 1.43 -4.82
C TYR A 189 -5.72 0.30 -3.93
N GLU A 190 -6.24 0.13 -2.71
CA GLU A 190 -5.98 -1.06 -1.89
C GLU A 190 -6.47 -2.35 -2.58
N SER A 191 -7.64 -2.29 -3.24
CA SER A 191 -8.12 -3.43 -4.04
C SER A 191 -7.21 -3.72 -5.22
N VAL A 192 -6.74 -2.69 -5.94
CA VAL A 192 -5.75 -2.85 -7.02
C VAL A 192 -4.48 -3.50 -6.49
N LEU A 193 -3.93 -2.98 -5.38
CA LEU A 193 -2.72 -3.50 -4.74
C LEU A 193 -2.89 -4.98 -4.37
N ARG A 194 -4.01 -5.35 -3.76
CA ARG A 194 -4.31 -6.75 -3.42
C ARG A 194 -4.34 -7.64 -4.66
N LEU A 195 -4.99 -7.20 -5.74
CA LEU A 195 -5.10 -7.96 -6.97
C LEU A 195 -3.76 -8.11 -7.70
N THR A 196 -2.94 -7.05 -7.75
CA THR A 196 -1.63 -7.12 -8.40
C THR A 196 -0.62 -7.91 -7.58
N SER A 197 -0.68 -7.88 -6.25
CA SER A 197 0.11 -8.79 -5.40
C SER A 197 -0.28 -10.25 -5.63
N ALA A 198 -1.59 -10.56 -5.72
CA ALA A 198 -2.06 -11.91 -6.03
C ALA A 198 -1.60 -12.36 -7.44
N LEU A 199 -1.73 -11.48 -8.43
CA LEU A 199 -1.22 -11.72 -9.79
C LEU A 199 0.28 -12.02 -9.78
N THR A 200 1.08 -11.23 -9.06
CA THR A 200 2.53 -11.44 -8.93
C THR A 200 2.84 -12.81 -8.35
N SER A 201 2.16 -13.21 -7.28
CA SER A 201 2.37 -14.51 -6.63
C SER A 201 1.99 -15.68 -7.55
N HIS A 202 0.85 -15.60 -8.22
CA HIS A 202 0.43 -16.64 -9.17
C HIS A 202 1.38 -16.73 -10.37
N PHE A 203 1.78 -15.59 -10.91
CA PHE A 203 2.69 -15.54 -12.05
C PHE A 203 4.09 -16.04 -11.68
N TYR A 204 4.56 -15.77 -10.46
CA TYR A 204 5.79 -16.35 -9.93
C TYR A 204 5.73 -17.89 -9.93
N ASN A 205 4.64 -18.47 -9.39
CA ASN A 205 4.46 -19.92 -9.38
C ASN A 205 4.36 -20.52 -10.79
N LEU A 206 3.74 -19.80 -11.73
CA LEU A 206 3.72 -20.19 -13.14
C LEU A 206 5.13 -20.26 -13.71
N VAL A 207 5.94 -19.21 -13.53
CA VAL A 207 7.33 -19.16 -14.03
C VAL A 207 8.17 -20.29 -13.42
N GLN A 208 8.04 -20.57 -12.11
CA GLN A 208 8.74 -21.68 -11.47
C GLN A 208 8.34 -23.05 -12.05
N THR A 209 7.06 -23.24 -12.34
CA THR A 209 6.55 -24.49 -12.95
C THR A 209 7.03 -24.63 -14.40
N GLN A 210 7.05 -23.53 -15.16
CA GLN A 210 7.60 -23.52 -16.52
C GLN A 210 9.08 -23.89 -16.52
N GLN A 211 9.85 -23.41 -15.55
CA GLN A 211 11.27 -23.73 -15.42
C GLN A 211 11.48 -25.23 -15.19
N ALA A 212 10.79 -25.80 -14.18
CA ALA A 212 10.87 -27.22 -13.88
C ALA A 212 10.41 -28.11 -15.05
N LEU A 213 9.36 -27.68 -15.77
CA LEU A 213 8.88 -28.37 -16.96
C LEU A 213 9.92 -28.32 -18.10
N GLY A 214 10.55 -27.16 -18.31
CA GLY A 214 11.61 -26.98 -19.30
C GLY A 214 12.82 -27.86 -19.02
N ASP A 215 13.23 -27.97 -17.75
CA ASP A 215 14.34 -28.84 -17.33
C ASP A 215 14.01 -30.32 -17.53
N THR A 216 12.78 -30.73 -17.21
CA THR A 216 12.31 -32.11 -17.42
C THR A 216 12.28 -32.46 -18.91
N PHE A 217 11.79 -31.57 -19.77
CA PHE A 217 11.81 -31.78 -21.23
C PHE A 217 13.24 -31.83 -21.77
N ALA A 218 14.16 -31.00 -21.26
CA ALA A 218 15.55 -31.05 -21.69
C ALA A 218 16.22 -32.39 -21.35
N ASP A 219 15.93 -32.95 -20.18
CA ASP A 219 16.43 -34.26 -19.76
C ASP A 219 15.87 -35.40 -20.63
N LEU A 220 14.57 -35.40 -20.89
CA LEU A 220 13.92 -36.39 -21.76
C LEU A 220 14.42 -36.31 -23.21
N SER A 221 14.68 -35.11 -23.72
CA SER A 221 15.27 -34.91 -25.05
C SER A 221 16.61 -35.63 -25.20
N GLN A 222 17.44 -35.67 -24.14
CA GLN A 222 18.73 -36.35 -24.15
C GLN A 222 18.61 -37.88 -24.00
N LYS A 223 17.56 -38.35 -23.33
CA LYS A 223 17.37 -39.77 -22.98
C LYS A 223 16.47 -40.55 -23.93
N SER A 224 15.70 -39.87 -24.78
CA SER A 224 14.77 -40.48 -25.73
C SER A 224 15.10 -40.06 -27.16
N PRO A 225 16.05 -40.72 -27.84
CA PRO A 225 16.48 -40.36 -29.19
C PRO A 225 15.34 -40.27 -30.22
N GLU A 226 14.31 -41.10 -30.06
CA GLU A 226 13.14 -41.14 -30.95
C GLU A 226 12.22 -39.92 -30.83
N LEU A 227 12.27 -39.23 -29.68
CA LEU A 227 11.44 -38.05 -29.35
C LEU A 227 12.29 -36.82 -29.02
N ARG A 228 13.59 -36.87 -29.36
CA ARG A 228 14.59 -35.90 -28.95
C ARG A 228 14.20 -34.49 -29.36
N ASP A 229 13.74 -34.35 -30.59
CA ASP A 229 13.43 -33.06 -31.20
C ASP A 229 12.17 -32.46 -30.57
N GLU A 230 11.10 -33.24 -30.41
CA GLU A 230 9.84 -32.83 -29.80
C GLU A 230 10.05 -32.34 -28.36
N PHE A 231 10.78 -33.11 -27.54
CA PHE A 231 11.12 -32.69 -26.19
C PHE A 231 12.04 -31.46 -26.19
N GLY A 232 13.00 -31.39 -27.13
CA GLY A 232 13.92 -30.26 -27.26
C GLY A 232 13.19 -28.94 -27.56
N TYR A 233 12.26 -28.93 -28.51
CA TYR A 233 11.49 -27.73 -28.86
C TYR A 233 10.61 -27.24 -27.70
N ASN A 234 9.99 -28.18 -26.96
CA ASN A 234 9.20 -27.84 -25.79
C ASN A 234 10.08 -27.30 -24.66
N ALA A 235 11.25 -27.89 -24.42
CA ALA A 235 12.21 -27.41 -23.43
C ALA A 235 12.63 -25.95 -23.69
N GLU A 236 13.01 -25.64 -24.93
CA GLU A 236 13.45 -24.29 -25.31
C GLU A 236 12.31 -23.27 -25.23
N THR A 237 11.08 -23.67 -25.59
CA THR A 237 9.90 -22.81 -25.44
C THR A 237 9.65 -22.46 -23.96
N GLN A 238 9.75 -23.43 -23.05
CA GLN A 238 9.54 -23.16 -21.63
C GLN A 238 10.65 -22.27 -21.04
N LYS A 239 11.92 -22.53 -21.36
CA LYS A 239 13.06 -21.70 -20.89
C LYS A 239 12.93 -20.24 -21.33
N LEU A 240 12.50 -20.02 -22.57
CA LEU A 240 12.22 -18.69 -23.10
C LEU A 240 11.13 -17.97 -22.30
N LEU A 241 9.99 -18.64 -22.07
CA LEU A 241 8.87 -18.07 -21.31
C LEU A 241 9.31 -17.70 -19.89
N CYS A 242 10.18 -18.50 -19.28
CA CYS A 242 10.76 -18.20 -17.96
C CYS A 242 11.59 -16.93 -17.99
N ARG A 243 12.52 -16.81 -18.95
CA ARG A 243 13.41 -15.64 -19.06
C ARG A 243 12.64 -14.33 -19.22
N ASN A 244 11.63 -14.32 -20.07
CA ASN A 244 10.76 -13.15 -20.23
C ASN A 244 9.84 -12.95 -19.02
N GLY A 245 9.45 -14.04 -18.35
CA GLY A 245 8.66 -14.04 -17.14
C GLY A 245 9.36 -13.35 -15.97
N ASP A 246 10.66 -13.57 -15.79
CA ASP A 246 11.46 -12.91 -14.75
C ASP A 246 11.48 -11.38 -14.89
N ALA A 247 11.63 -10.90 -16.13
CA ALA A 247 11.57 -9.46 -16.42
C ALA A 247 10.19 -8.87 -16.09
N LEU A 248 9.11 -9.57 -16.46
CA LEU A 248 7.75 -9.14 -16.13
C LEU A 248 7.50 -9.17 -14.61
N LEU A 249 7.97 -10.20 -13.90
CA LEU A 249 7.89 -10.27 -12.44
C LEU A 249 8.55 -9.07 -11.78
N GLY A 250 9.74 -8.66 -12.25
CA GLY A 250 10.42 -7.46 -11.76
C GLY A 250 9.56 -6.20 -11.94
N ALA A 251 8.96 -6.03 -13.13
CA ALA A 251 8.12 -4.88 -13.42
C ALA A 251 6.83 -4.84 -12.56
N ILE A 252 6.16 -5.98 -12.37
CA ILE A 252 4.94 -6.04 -11.54
C ILE A 252 5.29 -5.77 -10.07
N ASN A 253 6.40 -6.32 -9.56
CA ASN A 253 6.86 -6.04 -8.18
C ASN A 253 7.17 -4.56 -7.96
N PHE A 254 7.79 -3.90 -8.95
CA PHE A 254 8.04 -2.46 -8.91
C PHE A 254 6.74 -1.65 -8.89
N PHE A 255 5.75 -2.03 -9.69
CA PHE A 255 4.41 -1.45 -9.68
C PHE A 255 3.77 -1.60 -8.29
N VAL A 256 3.71 -2.81 -7.74
CA VAL A 256 3.16 -3.11 -6.40
C VAL A 256 3.81 -2.23 -5.33
N SER A 257 5.14 -2.12 -5.33
CA SER A 257 5.89 -1.31 -4.36
C SER A 257 5.56 0.19 -4.46
N SER A 258 5.41 0.68 -5.69
CA SER A 258 5.08 2.09 -5.96
C SER A 258 3.66 2.43 -5.51
N ILE A 259 2.68 1.58 -5.85
CA ILE A 259 1.29 1.75 -5.40
C ILE A 259 1.16 1.62 -3.89
N ASN A 260 1.86 0.66 -3.28
CA ASN A 260 1.92 0.52 -1.83
C ASN A 260 2.42 1.80 -1.13
N THR A 261 3.43 2.46 -1.70
CA THR A 261 3.93 3.74 -1.16
C THR A 261 2.88 4.85 -1.27
N LEU A 262 2.23 4.99 -2.43
CA LEU A 262 1.16 5.98 -2.61
C LEU A 262 0.02 5.77 -1.60
N VAL A 263 -0.43 4.53 -1.44
CA VAL A 263 -1.60 4.18 -0.61
C VAL A 263 -1.28 4.20 0.89
N ASN A 264 -0.22 3.50 1.31
CA ASN A 264 0.06 3.24 2.73
C ASN A 264 1.02 4.26 3.36
N LYS A 265 1.63 5.16 2.56
CA LYS A 265 2.43 6.28 3.08
C LYS A 265 1.79 7.62 2.72
N THR A 266 1.65 7.92 1.45
CA THR A 266 1.24 9.27 1.01
C THR A 266 -0.23 9.59 1.34
N MET A 267 -1.16 8.69 1.02
CA MET A 267 -2.57 8.87 1.37
C MET A 267 -2.80 8.78 2.88
N GLU A 268 -2.09 7.90 3.59
CA GLU A 268 -2.22 7.76 5.04
C GLU A 268 -1.73 9.01 5.80
N ASP A 269 -0.67 9.68 5.34
CA ASP A 269 -0.25 10.97 5.90
C ASP A 269 -1.34 12.04 5.81
N THR A 270 -2.05 12.11 4.68
CA THR A 270 -3.18 13.04 4.50
C THR A 270 -4.36 12.64 5.38
N LEU A 271 -4.69 11.34 5.45
CA LEU A 271 -5.74 10.83 6.34
C LEU A 271 -5.43 11.07 7.82
N MET A 272 -4.16 11.07 8.22
CA MET A 272 -3.76 11.42 9.58
C MET A 272 -4.07 12.90 9.88
N THR A 273 -3.77 13.81 8.95
CA THR A 273 -4.15 15.23 9.10
C THR A 273 -5.67 15.41 9.14
N ILE A 274 -6.43 14.65 8.34
CA ILE A 274 -7.90 14.64 8.40
C ILE A 274 -8.41 14.21 9.78
N LYS A 275 -7.84 13.16 10.39
CA LYS A 275 -8.20 12.73 11.75
C LYS A 275 -7.95 13.84 12.78
N LEU A 276 -6.85 14.59 12.65
CA LEU A 276 -6.55 15.73 13.52
C LEU A 276 -7.56 16.87 13.32
N TYR A 277 -7.94 17.17 12.07
CA TYR A 277 -8.98 18.14 11.73
C TYR A 277 -10.34 17.74 12.31
N GLU A 278 -10.78 16.48 12.16
CA GLU A 278 -12.05 15.98 12.69
C GLU A 278 -12.10 16.05 14.21
N ALA A 279 -10.97 15.78 14.89
CA ALA A 279 -10.83 15.93 16.33
C ALA A 279 -10.90 17.42 16.76
N ALA A 280 -10.19 18.30 16.05
CA ALA A 280 -10.21 19.74 16.33
C ALA A 280 -11.60 20.36 16.10
N ARG A 281 -12.34 19.89 15.10
CA ARG A 281 -13.75 20.27 14.86
C ARG A 281 -14.63 19.91 16.06
N LEU A 282 -14.47 18.69 16.60
CA LEU A 282 -15.22 18.26 17.78
C LEU A 282 -14.87 19.08 19.03
N GLU A 283 -13.57 19.40 19.23
CA GLU A 283 -13.12 20.28 20.31
C GLU A 283 -13.71 21.70 20.14
N PHE A 284 -13.65 22.26 18.93
CA PHE A 284 -14.25 23.55 18.63
C PHE A 284 -15.74 23.60 18.98
N ASP A 285 -16.51 22.61 18.52
CA ASP A 285 -17.94 22.50 18.80
C ASP A 285 -18.22 22.36 20.31
N ALA A 286 -17.42 21.58 21.02
CA ALA A 286 -17.57 21.38 22.46
C ALA A 286 -17.31 22.66 23.28
N TYR A 287 -16.29 23.43 22.92
CA TYR A 287 -15.97 24.70 23.59
C TYR A 287 -16.95 25.82 23.19
N ARG A 288 -17.49 25.79 21.98
CA ARG A 288 -18.60 26.67 21.58
C ARG A 288 -19.83 26.43 22.44
N ALA A 289 -20.27 25.17 22.57
CA ALA A 289 -21.44 24.82 23.36
C ALA A 289 -21.29 25.19 24.85
N ASP A 290 -20.09 24.97 25.43
CA ASP A 290 -19.80 25.33 26.82
C ASP A 290 -19.84 26.86 27.05
N LEU A 291 -19.32 27.64 26.11
CA LEU A 291 -19.38 29.10 26.14
C LEU A 291 -20.83 29.60 26.01
N GLU A 292 -21.62 29.03 25.11
CA GLU A 292 -23.05 29.34 24.95
C GLU A 292 -23.84 29.00 26.23
N GLU A 293 -23.60 27.82 26.82
CA GLU A 293 -24.23 27.37 28.07
C GLU A 293 -23.91 28.32 29.24
N LEU A 294 -22.64 28.69 29.42
CA LEU A 294 -22.23 29.67 30.43
C LEU A 294 -22.83 31.05 30.18
N SER A 295 -22.97 31.43 28.91
CA SER A 295 -23.51 32.73 28.52
C SER A 295 -25.00 32.88 28.85
N LEU A 296 -25.75 31.79 29.00
CA LEU A 296 -27.16 31.84 29.42
C LEU A 296 -27.33 31.98 30.95
N GLY A 297 -26.26 31.80 31.73
CA GLY A 297 -26.28 31.89 33.18
C GLY A 297 -26.33 33.33 33.74
N PRO A 298 -26.54 33.48 35.06
CA PRO A 298 -26.53 34.77 35.75
C PRO A 298 -25.22 35.54 35.53
N ARG A 299 -25.29 36.87 35.39
CA ARG A 299 -24.11 37.72 35.12
C ARG A 299 -23.51 38.33 36.38
N ASP A 300 -23.23 37.48 37.37
CA ASP A 300 -22.48 37.87 38.56
C ASP A 300 -20.97 37.96 38.28
N ALA A 301 -20.22 38.63 39.16
CA ALA A 301 -18.79 38.87 38.96
C ALA A 301 -17.98 37.58 38.74
N ALA A 302 -18.31 36.50 39.46
CA ALA A 302 -17.63 35.21 39.31
C ALA A 302 -17.92 34.54 37.96
N THR A 303 -19.16 34.63 37.48
CA THR A 303 -19.56 34.08 36.18
C THR A 303 -18.99 34.90 35.03
N MET A 304 -18.84 36.22 35.19
CA MET A 304 -18.15 37.07 34.20
C MET A 304 -16.70 36.65 33.98
N VAL A 305 -15.95 36.39 35.05
CA VAL A 305 -14.57 35.88 34.94
C VAL A 305 -14.54 34.51 34.24
N ARG A 306 -15.47 33.61 34.55
CA ARG A 306 -15.55 32.29 33.90
C ARG A 306 -15.89 32.38 32.41
N ILE A 307 -16.77 33.31 32.02
CA ILE A 307 -17.10 33.56 30.62
C ILE A 307 -15.89 34.10 29.87
N GLU A 308 -15.15 35.04 30.44
CA GLU A 308 -13.93 35.57 29.81
C GLU A 308 -12.89 34.46 29.57
N VAL A 309 -12.66 33.59 30.56
CA VAL A 309 -11.77 32.43 30.41
C VAL A 309 -12.28 31.45 29.35
N SER A 310 -13.59 31.16 29.34
CA SER A 310 -14.19 30.27 28.34
C SER A 310 -14.10 30.86 26.92
N GLN A 311 -14.27 32.17 26.78
CA GLN A 311 -14.12 32.90 25.51
C GLN A 311 -12.71 32.76 24.95
N GLN A 312 -11.68 32.91 25.79
CA GLN A 312 -10.28 32.72 25.38
C GLN A 312 -10.03 31.27 24.95
N GLN A 313 -10.55 30.29 25.69
CA GLN A 313 -10.40 28.87 25.33
C GLN A 313 -11.11 28.53 24.03
N TYR A 314 -12.32 29.05 23.81
CA TYR A 314 -13.06 28.92 22.55
C TYR A 314 -12.23 29.48 21.38
N GLN A 315 -11.64 30.66 21.54
CA GLN A 315 -10.82 31.28 20.49
C GLN A 315 -9.62 30.41 20.12
N VAL A 316 -8.92 29.82 21.11
CA VAL A 316 -7.82 28.88 20.86
C VAL A 316 -8.28 27.66 20.06
N GLN A 317 -9.44 27.09 20.37
CA GLN A 317 -9.96 25.95 19.61
C GLN A 317 -10.42 26.33 18.20
N ARG A 318 -11.01 27.53 18.04
CA ARG A 318 -11.36 28.07 16.72
C ARG A 318 -10.13 28.21 15.84
N ASP A 319 -9.07 28.80 16.35
CA ASP A 319 -7.83 29.02 15.59
C ASP A 319 -7.13 27.68 15.26
N LYS A 320 -7.22 26.69 16.16
CA LYS A 320 -6.76 25.32 15.88
C LYS A 320 -7.57 24.65 14.78
N TYR A 321 -8.90 24.74 14.83
CA TYR A 321 -9.81 24.19 13.83
C TYR A 321 -9.58 24.81 12.45
N GLU A 322 -9.56 26.14 12.34
CA GLU A 322 -9.37 26.84 11.05
C GLU A 322 -7.99 26.55 10.44
N ARG A 323 -6.94 26.47 11.26
CA ARG A 323 -5.61 26.07 10.79
C ARG A 323 -5.62 24.66 10.20
N LEU A 324 -6.16 23.68 10.92
CA LEU A 324 -6.22 22.30 10.45
C LEU A 324 -7.14 22.12 9.23
N ARG A 325 -8.21 22.91 9.13
CA ARG A 325 -9.08 22.97 7.95
C ARG A 325 -8.31 23.43 6.72
N SER A 326 -7.51 24.49 6.85
CA SER A 326 -6.59 24.96 5.80
C SER A 326 -5.55 23.89 5.45
N ASP A 327 -4.91 23.27 6.44
CA ASP A 327 -3.90 22.23 6.23
C ASP A 327 -4.46 21.03 5.46
N VAL A 328 -5.65 20.55 5.80
CA VAL A 328 -6.32 19.47 5.05
C VAL A 328 -6.60 19.90 3.61
N THR A 329 -7.14 21.10 3.41
CA THR A 329 -7.45 21.62 2.06
C THR A 329 -6.20 21.66 1.19
N ILE A 330 -5.07 22.13 1.74
CA ILE A 330 -3.80 22.19 1.03
C ILE A 330 -3.26 20.79 0.76
N LYS A 331 -3.25 19.90 1.77
CA LYS A 331 -2.77 18.52 1.61
C LYS A 331 -3.56 17.74 0.56
N LEU A 332 -4.88 17.90 0.52
CA LEU A 332 -5.72 17.25 -0.50
C LEU A 332 -5.33 17.66 -1.92
N LYS A 333 -5.05 18.95 -2.15
CA LYS A 333 -4.58 19.45 -3.45
C LYS A 333 -3.23 18.85 -3.85
N PHE A 334 -2.24 18.88 -2.95
CA PHE A 334 -0.94 18.27 -3.20
C PHE A 334 -1.02 16.76 -3.43
N LEU A 335 -1.86 16.07 -2.66
CA LEU A 335 -2.08 14.64 -2.81
C LEU A 335 -2.69 14.33 -4.17
N GLU A 336 -3.66 15.11 -4.63
CA GLU A 336 -4.30 14.88 -5.93
C GLU A 336 -3.29 15.00 -7.07
N GLU A 337 -2.46 16.05 -7.07
CA GLU A 337 -1.39 16.21 -8.05
C GLU A 337 -0.38 15.06 -8.01
N ASN A 338 0.08 14.67 -6.81
CA ASN A 338 1.02 13.57 -6.65
C ASN A 338 0.42 12.23 -7.10
N LYS A 339 -0.83 11.96 -6.71
CA LYS A 339 -1.58 10.76 -7.09
C LYS A 339 -1.66 10.63 -8.61
N VAL A 340 -2.08 11.69 -9.31
CA VAL A 340 -2.19 11.67 -10.78
C VAL A 340 -0.83 11.38 -11.42
N LYS A 341 0.24 12.07 -10.98
CA LYS A 341 1.60 11.86 -11.49
C LYS A 341 2.10 10.43 -11.29
N VAL A 342 1.97 9.89 -10.07
CA VAL A 342 2.41 8.53 -9.74
C VAL A 342 1.59 7.52 -10.53
N MET A 343 0.26 7.61 -10.51
CA MET A 343 -0.60 6.63 -11.16
C MET A 343 -0.44 6.63 -12.67
N HIS A 344 -0.31 7.80 -13.30
CA HIS A 344 -0.05 7.89 -14.74
C HIS A 344 1.22 7.12 -15.12
N LYS A 345 2.33 7.41 -14.44
CA LYS A 345 3.61 6.71 -14.68
C LYS A 345 3.51 5.22 -14.43
N GLN A 346 2.94 4.81 -13.29
CA GLN A 346 2.91 3.41 -12.89
C GLN A 346 1.97 2.56 -13.75
N LEU A 347 0.80 3.09 -14.13
CA LEU A 347 -0.13 2.39 -15.03
C LEU A 347 0.48 2.19 -16.41
N LEU A 348 1.19 3.20 -16.93
CA LEU A 348 1.87 3.10 -18.22
C LEU A 348 2.99 2.05 -18.18
N LEU A 349 3.87 2.10 -17.18
CA LEU A 349 4.94 1.10 -17.02
C LEU A 349 4.40 -0.32 -16.87
N PHE A 350 3.32 -0.50 -16.11
CA PHE A 350 2.66 -1.79 -15.95
C PHE A 350 2.12 -2.32 -17.28
N HIS A 351 1.37 -1.49 -18.02
CA HIS A 351 0.84 -1.85 -19.33
C HIS A 351 1.96 -2.20 -20.33
N ASN A 352 3.02 -1.41 -20.34
CA ASN A 352 4.16 -1.58 -21.23
C ASN A 352 4.89 -2.91 -20.96
N ALA A 353 5.11 -3.24 -19.68
CA ALA A 353 5.72 -4.50 -19.29
C ALA A 353 4.88 -5.71 -19.72
N ILE A 354 3.56 -5.65 -19.48
CA ILE A 354 2.63 -6.72 -19.88
C ILE A 354 2.64 -6.89 -21.41
N SER A 355 2.54 -5.79 -22.16
CA SER A 355 2.54 -5.83 -23.62
C SER A 355 3.86 -6.35 -24.18
N ALA A 356 4.99 -5.92 -23.62
CA ALA A 356 6.32 -6.38 -24.02
C ALA A 356 6.51 -7.88 -23.76
N TYR A 357 6.02 -8.41 -22.63
CA TYR A 357 6.06 -9.84 -22.33
C TYR A 357 5.34 -10.66 -23.41
N PHE A 358 4.09 -10.31 -23.75
CA PHE A 358 3.33 -11.06 -24.74
C PHE A 358 3.89 -10.89 -26.16
N ALA A 359 4.27 -9.67 -26.56
CA ALA A 359 4.84 -9.42 -27.88
C ALA A 359 6.20 -10.13 -28.06
N GLY A 360 7.07 -10.07 -27.05
CA GLY A 360 8.37 -10.75 -27.08
C GLY A 360 8.23 -12.27 -27.15
N ASN A 361 7.25 -12.84 -26.43
CA ASN A 361 6.96 -14.27 -26.50
C ASN A 361 6.38 -14.69 -27.86
N GLN A 362 5.49 -13.89 -28.46
CA GLN A 362 4.93 -14.19 -29.78
C GLN A 362 6.02 -14.26 -30.86
N GLN A 363 6.87 -13.25 -30.94
CA GLN A 363 7.93 -13.18 -31.97
C GLN A 363 8.84 -14.40 -31.93
N GLN A 364 9.18 -14.84 -30.71
CA GLN A 364 10.08 -15.97 -30.53
C GLN A 364 9.37 -17.32 -30.75
N LEU A 365 8.08 -17.43 -30.39
CA LEU A 365 7.28 -18.63 -30.70
C LEU A 365 7.10 -18.82 -32.21
N GLU A 366 6.88 -17.74 -32.96
CA GLU A 366 6.84 -17.78 -34.43
C GLU A 366 8.15 -18.30 -35.05
N GLN A 367 9.30 -17.95 -34.46
CA GLN A 367 10.60 -18.49 -34.88
C GLN A 367 10.70 -20.00 -34.60
N THR A 368 10.27 -20.46 -33.42
CA THR A 368 10.26 -21.89 -33.07
C THR A 368 9.33 -22.69 -33.99
N LEU A 369 8.13 -22.18 -34.30
CA LEU A 369 7.18 -22.84 -35.21
C LEU A 369 7.72 -23.00 -36.63
N ARG A 370 8.46 -22.01 -37.14
CA ARG A 370 9.14 -22.12 -38.44
C ARG A 370 10.18 -23.24 -38.45
N GLN A 371 10.91 -23.44 -37.35
CA GLN A 371 11.86 -24.55 -37.23
C GLN A 371 11.17 -25.91 -37.18
N PHE A 372 10.00 -25.99 -36.53
CA PHE A 372 9.19 -27.20 -36.43
C PHE A 372 8.68 -27.67 -37.81
N ASN A 373 8.14 -26.75 -38.61
CA ASN A 373 7.59 -27.06 -39.94
C ASN A 373 8.65 -27.52 -40.96
N VAL A 374 9.94 -27.29 -40.71
CA VAL A 374 11.03 -27.72 -41.60
C VAL A 374 11.56 -29.11 -41.22
N LYS A 375 11.37 -29.57 -39.97
CA LYS A 375 12.05 -30.76 -39.42
C LYS A 375 11.17 -31.99 -39.19
N LEU A 376 9.85 -31.88 -39.27
CA LEU A 376 8.96 -33.05 -39.16
C LEU A 376 9.02 -33.93 -40.42
N LYS A 377 10.06 -34.75 -40.56
CA LYS A 377 9.93 -36.07 -41.19
C LYS A 377 9.52 -37.06 -40.08
N PRO A 378 8.51 -37.92 -40.31
CA PRO A 378 8.05 -38.83 -39.26
C PRO A 378 9.19 -39.78 -38.84
N PRO A 379 9.49 -39.88 -37.54
CA PRO A 379 10.46 -40.85 -37.06
C PRO A 379 9.93 -42.26 -37.35
N GLY A 380 10.67 -43.01 -38.18
CA GLY A 380 10.30 -44.37 -38.59
C GLY A 380 9.90 -44.53 -40.06
N SER A 381 9.98 -43.50 -40.92
CA SER A 381 9.73 -43.69 -42.37
C SER A 381 10.66 -44.70 -43.05
N ASP A 382 11.82 -44.99 -42.43
CA ASP A 382 12.88 -45.82 -43.02
C ASP A 382 12.98 -47.21 -42.35
N LYS A 383 12.12 -47.53 -41.37
CA LYS A 383 12.09 -48.84 -40.71
C LYS A 383 10.68 -49.44 -40.79
N PRO A 384 10.51 -50.64 -41.38
CA PRO A 384 9.20 -51.28 -41.47
C PRO A 384 8.63 -51.51 -40.07
N SER A 385 7.31 -51.44 -39.95
CA SER A 385 6.60 -51.78 -38.72
C SER A 385 6.88 -53.25 -38.40
N TRP A 386 7.02 -53.66 -37.12
CA TRP A 386 7.27 -55.09 -36.81
C TRP A 386 6.20 -56.00 -37.45
N LEU A 387 4.99 -55.47 -37.66
CA LEU A 387 3.85 -56.16 -38.25
C LEU A 387 4.05 -56.50 -39.73
N GLU A 388 5.01 -55.85 -40.40
CA GLU A 388 5.40 -56.13 -41.79
C GLU A 388 6.54 -57.16 -41.88
N GLU A 389 7.17 -57.52 -40.75
CA GLU A 389 8.23 -58.55 -40.66
C GLU A 389 7.70 -59.94 -40.22
N SER A 390 6.39 -60.12 -40.05
CA SER A 390 5.75 -61.38 -39.58
C SER A 390 5.07 -62.20 -40.66
#